data_AF-A0A534VQJ6-F1
#
_entry.id   AF-A0A534VQJ6-F1
#
_cell.length_a   1.000
_cell.length_b   1.000
_cell.length_c   1.000
_cell.angle_alpha   90.00
_cell.angle_beta   90.00
_cell.angle_gamma   90.00
#
_symmetry.space_group_name_H-M   'P 1'
#
loop_
_entity.id
_entity.type
_entity.pdbx_description
1 polymer ?
#
loop_
_entity_poly.entity_id
_entity_poly.type
_entity_poly.pdbx_seq_one_letter_code
_entity_poly.pdbx_strand_id
1 'polypeptide(L)'
;MSASATTAPRGRRPIVPFLRLPDEGEPYLVGQRCKPCGAVYLGARRACSRCTAEGQFEEIPLSRKGTVWVWSIVHQSMPGVPVPYVVGVVDLPEGVSVRCNLIDVEPDPTKLRFGMPVEMTTGVSQQDRDGNDVIAFYFRPSRG
;
A
#
# COMPACT_ATOMS: atom_id res chain seq x y z
N MET A 1 7.66 -17.38 42.50
CA MET A 1 7.26 -16.01 42.12
C MET A 1 7.65 -15.81 40.67
N SER A 2 6.74 -16.11 39.73
CA SER A 2 6.99 -15.87 38.30
C SER A 2 6.65 -14.42 38.00
N ALA A 3 7.65 -13.63 37.66
CA ALA A 3 7.45 -12.27 37.20
C ALA A 3 6.72 -12.32 35.85
N SER A 4 5.47 -11.87 35.85
CA SER A 4 4.70 -11.62 34.64
C SER A 4 5.40 -10.48 33.89
N ALA A 5 6.04 -10.78 32.76
CA ALA A 5 6.55 -9.76 31.87
C ALA A 5 5.35 -8.97 31.31
N THR A 6 5.19 -7.74 31.78
CA THR A 6 4.24 -6.79 31.20
C THR A 6 4.75 -6.42 29.81
N THR A 7 4.20 -7.06 28.77
CA THR A 7 4.42 -6.67 27.38
C THR A 7 3.91 -5.24 27.22
N ALA A 8 4.83 -4.30 26.98
CA ALA A 8 4.47 -2.93 26.59
C ALA A 8 3.49 -2.97 25.40
N PRO A 9 2.53 -2.03 25.31
CA PRO A 9 1.58 -2.02 24.20
C PRO A 9 2.33 -1.94 22.87
N ARG A 10 2.09 -2.91 21.99
CA ARG A 10 2.71 -2.98 20.66
C ARG A 10 2.17 -1.86 19.79
N GLY A 11 3.03 -0.97 19.31
CA GLY A 11 2.65 0.09 18.38
C GLY A 11 2.33 -0.46 17.00
N ARG A 12 1.53 0.29 16.21
CA ARG A 12 1.30 0.02 14.78
C ARG A 12 2.16 0.96 13.96
N ARG A 13 3.08 0.43 13.15
CA ARG A 13 3.98 1.22 12.31
C ARG A 13 3.71 0.97 10.83
N PRO A 14 3.48 1.98 10.00
CA PRO A 14 3.30 1.75 8.57
C PRO A 14 4.63 1.32 7.93
N ILE A 15 4.57 0.34 7.02
CA ILE A 15 5.77 -0.17 6.31
C ILE A 15 6.38 0.88 5.36
N VAL A 16 5.57 1.86 4.95
CA VAL A 16 5.94 2.94 4.03
C VAL A 16 5.46 4.30 4.56
N PRO A 17 6.19 5.39 4.30
CA PRO A 17 5.86 6.72 4.84
C PRO A 17 4.58 7.33 4.27
N PHE A 18 4.04 6.77 3.17
CA PHE A 18 2.82 7.23 2.52
C PHE A 18 1.58 6.39 2.89
N LEU A 19 1.69 5.43 3.80
CA LEU A 19 0.53 4.76 4.40
C LEU A 19 0.17 5.46 5.72
N ARG A 20 -1.06 5.95 5.84
CA ARG A 20 -1.59 6.54 7.07
C ARG A 20 -2.45 5.51 7.80
N LEU A 21 -2.22 5.41 9.11
CA LEU A 21 -2.93 4.53 10.03
C LEU A 21 -3.59 5.44 11.09
N PRO A 22 -4.75 6.05 10.80
CA PRO A 22 -5.43 6.88 11.78
C PRO A 22 -5.98 6.03 12.94
N ASP A 23 -6.13 6.64 14.12
CA ASP A 23 -6.76 5.99 15.27
C ASP A 23 -8.25 5.73 15.01
N GLU A 24 -8.89 6.64 14.26
CA GLU A 24 -10.28 6.56 13.84
C GLU A 24 -10.39 6.61 12.31
N GLY A 25 -11.26 5.78 11.73
CA GLY A 25 -11.45 5.67 10.28
C GLY A 25 -10.58 4.61 9.60
N GLU A 26 -10.67 4.55 8.27
CA GLU A 26 -9.95 3.53 7.50
C GLU A 26 -8.53 3.99 7.13
N PRO A 27 -7.52 3.09 7.15
CA PRO A 27 -6.19 3.38 6.60
C PRO A 27 -6.24 3.85 5.15
N TYR A 28 -5.35 4.73 4.74
CA TYR A 28 -5.31 5.24 3.36
C TYR A 28 -3.88 5.54 2.91
N LEU A 29 -3.69 5.58 1.59
CA LEU A 29 -2.44 6.04 0.99
C LEU A 29 -2.48 7.54 0.80
N VAL A 30 -1.32 8.18 0.94
CA VAL A 30 -1.15 9.62 0.76
C VAL A 30 -0.47 9.91 -0.56
N GLY A 31 -1.11 10.76 -1.34
CA GLY A 31 -0.56 11.38 -2.52
C GLY A 31 -0.07 12.79 -2.22
N GLN A 32 0.74 13.31 -3.13
CA GLN A 32 1.16 14.70 -3.16
C GLN A 32 0.60 15.34 -4.42
N ARG A 33 -0.28 16.33 -4.28
CA ARG A 33 -0.79 17.12 -5.39
C ARG A 33 0.06 18.37 -5.56
N CYS A 34 0.60 18.57 -6.75
CA CYS A 34 1.29 19.78 -7.14
C CYS A 34 0.30 20.96 -7.15
N LYS A 35 0.49 21.96 -6.29
CA LYS A 35 -0.42 23.12 -6.22
C LYS A 35 -0.48 23.91 -7.55
N PRO A 36 0.64 24.13 -8.27
CA PRO A 36 0.62 24.83 -9.55
C PRO A 36 -0.14 24.15 -10.70
N CYS A 37 -0.05 22.82 -10.84
CA CYS A 37 -0.53 22.13 -12.06
C CYS A 37 -1.48 20.95 -11.80
N GLY A 38 -1.76 20.64 -10.54
CA GLY A 38 -2.68 19.58 -10.14
C GLY A 38 -2.16 18.15 -10.34
N ALA A 39 -0.92 17.95 -10.82
CA ALA A 39 -0.36 16.60 -10.97
C ALA A 39 -0.25 15.90 -9.60
N VAL A 40 -0.67 14.63 -9.55
CA VAL A 40 -0.66 13.83 -8.32
C VAL A 40 0.44 12.77 -8.39
N TYR A 41 1.12 12.55 -7.27
CA TYR A 41 2.18 11.55 -7.15
C TYR A 41 2.02 10.74 -5.87
N LEU A 42 2.44 9.47 -5.88
CA LEU A 42 2.54 8.67 -4.66
C LEU A 42 3.77 9.09 -3.84
N GLY A 43 3.55 9.42 -2.56
CA GLY A 43 4.63 9.76 -1.63
C GLY A 43 5.28 11.13 -1.86
N ALA A 44 6.14 11.52 -0.90
CA ALA A 44 6.77 12.84 -0.86
C ALA A 44 7.64 13.12 -2.10
N ARG A 45 7.59 14.36 -2.60
CA ARG A 45 8.43 14.85 -3.70
C ARG A 45 9.01 16.23 -3.42
N ARG A 46 10.19 16.47 -4.00
CA ARG A 46 10.87 17.79 -3.95
C ARG A 46 10.44 18.70 -5.12
N ALA A 47 10.24 18.13 -6.30
CA ALA A 47 9.90 18.85 -7.52
C ALA A 47 8.86 18.11 -8.36
N CYS A 48 8.07 18.86 -9.12
CA CYS A 48 7.03 18.34 -10.01
C CYS A 48 7.64 17.90 -11.34
N SER A 49 7.43 16.64 -11.74
CA SER A 49 7.92 16.15 -13.03
C SER A 49 7.11 16.66 -14.23
N ARG A 50 5.93 17.27 -14.00
CA ARG A 50 5.07 17.82 -15.05
C ARG A 50 5.38 19.29 -15.37
N CYS A 51 5.54 20.13 -14.35
CA CYS A 51 5.69 21.58 -14.51
C CYS A 51 6.94 22.17 -13.85
N THR A 52 7.86 21.31 -13.38
CA THR A 52 9.17 21.65 -12.79
C THR A 52 9.15 22.56 -11.55
N ALA A 53 7.97 22.91 -11.02
CA ALA A 53 7.84 23.67 -9.78
C ALA A 53 8.41 22.88 -8.58
N GLU A 54 9.08 23.59 -7.67
CA GLU A 54 9.70 23.03 -6.47
C GLU A 54 8.90 23.36 -5.22
N GLY A 55 8.87 22.43 -4.25
CA GLY A 55 8.37 22.66 -2.89
C GLY A 55 6.87 22.93 -2.70
N GLN A 56 6.07 23.01 -3.77
CA GLN A 56 4.66 23.38 -3.70
C GLN A 56 3.72 22.18 -3.87
N PHE A 57 3.69 21.31 -2.86
CA PHE A 57 2.80 20.15 -2.81
C PHE A 57 1.83 20.23 -1.63
N GLU A 58 0.63 19.69 -1.81
CA GLU A 58 -0.32 19.41 -0.74
C GLU A 58 -0.48 17.89 -0.58
N GLU A 59 -0.52 17.41 0.67
CA GLU A 59 -0.88 16.02 0.95
C GLU A 59 -2.37 15.82 0.67
N ILE A 60 -2.72 14.75 -0.05
CA ILE A 60 -4.11 14.36 -0.27
C ILE A 60 -4.30 12.88 0.06
N PRO A 61 -5.43 12.48 0.66
CA PRO A 61 -5.79 11.06 0.73
C PRO A 61 -6.07 10.54 -0.68
N LEU A 62 -5.56 9.35 -1.00
CA LEU A 62 -5.83 8.65 -2.24
C LEU A 62 -7.00 7.67 -2.07
N SER A 63 -7.72 7.43 -3.15
CA SER A 63 -8.76 6.42 -3.23
C SER A 63 -8.25 5.06 -2.77
N ARG A 64 -9.10 4.37 -1.99
CA ARG A 64 -8.90 2.97 -1.62
C ARG A 64 -9.35 2.00 -2.70
N LYS A 65 -9.93 2.48 -3.80
CA LYS A 65 -10.38 1.66 -4.95
C LYS A 65 -9.59 2.03 -6.19
N GLY A 66 -9.21 1.01 -6.96
CA GLY A 66 -8.48 1.15 -8.21
C GLY A 66 -8.69 -0.04 -9.14
N THR A 67 -7.88 -0.11 -10.19
CA THR A 67 -7.91 -1.22 -11.16
C THR A 67 -6.51 -1.78 -11.36
N VAL A 68 -6.40 -3.10 -11.57
CA VAL A 68 -5.12 -3.75 -11.85
C VAL A 68 -4.62 -3.32 -13.24
N TRP A 69 -3.51 -2.60 -13.29
CA TRP A 69 -2.84 -2.20 -14.52
C TRP A 69 -1.99 -3.35 -15.09
N VAL A 70 -1.11 -3.92 -14.26
CA VAL A 70 -0.26 -5.06 -14.61
C VAL A 70 -0.04 -5.93 -13.38
N TRP A 71 0.21 -7.23 -13.58
CA TRP A 71 0.47 -8.17 -12.50
C TRP A 71 1.50 -9.23 -12.90
N SER A 72 2.08 -9.90 -11.91
CA SER A 72 2.97 -11.05 -12.07
C SER A 72 2.79 -12.03 -10.90
N ILE A 73 2.99 -13.32 -11.17
CA ILE A 73 3.00 -14.37 -10.15
C ILE A 73 4.46 -14.69 -9.83
N VAL A 74 4.82 -14.50 -8.57
CA VAL A 74 6.17 -14.76 -8.06
C VAL A 74 6.22 -16.18 -7.53
N HIS A 75 6.91 -17.08 -8.24
CA HIS A 75 7.10 -18.49 -7.85
C HIS A 75 8.35 -18.73 -6.99
N GLN A 76 9.28 -17.78 -6.93
CA GLN A 76 10.50 -17.88 -6.13
C GLN A 76 10.81 -16.53 -5.50
N SER A 77 11.06 -16.52 -4.19
CA SER A 77 11.33 -15.33 -3.40
C SER A 77 12.42 -15.60 -2.34
N MET A 78 12.70 -14.62 -1.50
CA MET A 78 13.65 -14.77 -0.40
C MET A 78 13.17 -15.82 0.61
N PRO A 79 14.09 -16.47 1.36
CA PRO A 79 13.71 -17.41 2.41
C PRO A 79 12.71 -16.81 3.40
N GLY A 80 11.69 -17.59 3.78
CA GLY A 80 10.65 -17.17 4.71
C GLY A 80 9.46 -16.44 4.09
N VAL A 81 9.50 -16.11 2.79
CA VAL A 81 8.34 -15.56 2.07
C VAL A 81 7.53 -16.70 1.44
N PRO A 82 6.24 -16.88 1.79
CA PRO A 82 5.39 -17.88 1.16
C PRO A 82 5.23 -17.62 -0.35
N VAL A 83 5.42 -18.65 -1.17
CA VAL A 83 5.23 -18.63 -2.63
C VAL A 83 4.27 -19.76 -3.05
N PRO A 84 3.54 -19.62 -4.18
CA PRO A 84 3.47 -18.45 -5.04
C PRO A 84 2.62 -17.32 -4.46
N TYR A 85 2.90 -16.08 -4.86
CA TYR A 85 2.06 -14.91 -4.56
C TYR A 85 1.96 -13.96 -5.75
N VAL A 86 0.95 -13.08 -5.72
CA VAL A 86 0.70 -12.14 -6.81
C VAL A 86 1.19 -10.75 -6.43
N VAL A 87 1.98 -10.14 -7.30
CA VAL A 87 2.33 -8.72 -7.25
C VAL A 87 1.65 -7.98 -8.39
N GLY A 88 1.32 -6.72 -8.16
CA GLY A 88 0.64 -5.92 -9.15
C GLY A 88 0.92 -4.43 -9.04
N VAL A 89 0.56 -3.73 -10.11
CA VAL A 89 0.44 -2.29 -10.16
C VAL A 89 -1.03 -1.97 -10.27
N VAL A 90 -1.53 -1.15 -9.35
CA VAL A 90 -2.93 -0.72 -9.31
C VAL A 90 -2.99 0.75 -9.66
N ASP A 91 -3.78 1.09 -10.68
CA ASP A 91 -4.07 2.47 -11.03
C ASP A 91 -5.23 2.99 -10.17
N LEU A 92 -5.01 4.13 -9.53
CA LEU A 92 -6.01 4.83 -8.75
C LEU A 92 -6.66 5.96 -9.57
N PRO A 93 -7.92 6.34 -9.29
CA PRO A 93 -8.63 7.42 -9.98
C PRO A 93 -7.89 8.76 -10.02
N GLU A 94 -7.00 9.02 -9.06
CA GLU A 94 -6.18 10.23 -9.02
C GLU A 94 -5.04 10.26 -10.07
N GLY A 95 -4.91 9.22 -10.90
CA GLY A 95 -3.87 9.12 -11.92
C GLY A 95 -2.52 8.64 -11.38
N VAL A 96 -2.55 7.89 -10.27
CA VAL A 96 -1.36 7.37 -9.58
C VAL A 96 -1.36 5.85 -9.63
N SER A 97 -0.22 5.27 -9.99
CA SER A 97 0.00 3.82 -9.97
C SER A 97 0.69 3.38 -8.69
N VAL A 98 0.14 2.38 -8.02
CA VAL A 98 0.64 1.85 -6.74
C VAL A 98 1.13 0.41 -6.94
N ARG A 99 2.40 0.16 -6.61
CA ARG A 99 2.97 -1.19 -6.55
C ARG A 99 2.57 -1.85 -5.24
N CYS A 100 2.00 -3.05 -5.32
CA CYS A 100 1.49 -3.77 -4.15
C CYS A 100 1.46 -5.29 -4.38
N ASN A 101 1.19 -6.02 -3.31
CA ASN A 101 0.78 -7.42 -3.40
C ASN A 101 -0.75 -7.47 -3.56
N LEU A 102 -1.20 -8.34 -4.47
CA LEU A 102 -2.61 -8.69 -4.59
C LEU A 102 -2.89 -9.89 -3.68
N ILE A 103 -3.86 -9.75 -2.79
CA ILE A 103 -4.30 -10.78 -1.84
C ILE A 103 -5.76 -11.15 -2.09
N ASP A 104 -6.22 -12.22 -1.44
CA ASP A 104 -7.55 -12.81 -1.68
C ASP A 104 -7.79 -13.16 -3.16
N VAL A 105 -6.71 -13.46 -3.89
CA VAL A 105 -6.72 -13.94 -5.26
C VAL A 105 -5.80 -15.15 -5.36
N GLU A 106 -6.29 -16.20 -6.01
CA GLU A 106 -5.49 -17.39 -6.26
C GLU A 106 -4.34 -17.05 -7.24
N PRO A 107 -3.10 -17.51 -7.02
CA PRO A 107 -1.96 -17.31 -7.93
C PRO A 107 -2.08 -18.12 -9.23
N ASP A 108 -3.17 -17.91 -9.96
CA ASP A 108 -3.51 -18.56 -11.23
C ASP A 108 -3.75 -17.47 -12.30
N PRO A 109 -3.03 -17.51 -13.44
CA PRO A 109 -3.22 -16.56 -14.53
C PRO A 109 -4.66 -16.42 -15.03
N THR A 110 -5.48 -17.48 -14.92
CA THR A 110 -6.89 -17.47 -15.35
C THR A 110 -7.80 -16.66 -14.42
N LYS A 111 -7.37 -16.43 -13.19
CA LYS A 111 -8.10 -15.67 -12.15
C LYS A 111 -7.75 -14.19 -12.14
N LEU A 112 -6.65 -13.81 -12.78
CA LEU A 112 -6.12 -12.44 -12.82
C LEU A 112 -6.44 -11.79 -14.16
N ARG A 113 -7.08 -10.61 -14.12
CA ARG A 113 -7.41 -9.84 -15.33
C ARG A 113 -6.88 -8.42 -15.24
N PHE A 114 -6.39 -7.91 -16.37
CA PHE A 114 -6.16 -6.48 -16.52
C PHE A 114 -7.47 -5.71 -16.37
N GLY A 115 -7.41 -4.55 -15.72
CA GLY A 115 -8.59 -3.74 -15.40
C GLY A 115 -9.47 -4.28 -14.28
N MET A 116 -9.09 -5.39 -13.62
CA MET A 116 -9.87 -5.95 -12.51
C MET A 116 -10.02 -4.91 -11.38
N PRO A 117 -11.25 -4.64 -10.90
CA PRO A 117 -11.47 -3.71 -9.80
C PRO A 117 -10.92 -4.31 -8.49
N VAL A 118 -10.18 -3.49 -7.75
CA VAL A 118 -9.58 -3.86 -6.48
C VAL A 118 -9.80 -2.79 -5.42
N GLU A 119 -9.79 -3.21 -4.17
CA GLU A 119 -9.86 -2.35 -3.00
C GLU A 119 -8.67 -2.58 -2.06
N MET A 120 -8.25 -1.51 -1.40
CA MET A 120 -7.14 -1.52 -0.48
C MET A 120 -7.56 -2.12 0.86
N THR A 121 -6.67 -2.91 1.43
CA THR A 121 -6.74 -3.40 2.81
C THR A 121 -5.37 -3.33 3.46
N THR A 122 -5.31 -3.53 4.77
CA THR A 122 -4.06 -3.52 5.55
C THR A 122 -3.94 -4.76 6.40
N GLY A 123 -2.71 -5.23 6.61
CA GLY A 123 -2.43 -6.38 7.46
C GLY A 123 -1.06 -6.26 8.11
N VAL A 124 -0.84 -7.04 9.17
CA VAL A 124 0.48 -7.16 9.81
C VAL A 124 1.40 -7.93 8.88
N SER A 125 2.46 -7.30 8.40
CA SER A 125 3.46 -7.93 7.54
C SER A 125 4.54 -8.64 8.35
N GLN A 126 4.96 -8.02 9.46
CA GLN A 126 6.02 -8.51 10.33
C GLN A 126 5.98 -7.75 11.66
N GLN A 127 6.75 -8.20 12.64
CA GLN A 127 7.06 -7.42 13.84
C GLN A 127 8.48 -6.86 13.73
N ASP A 128 8.68 -5.62 14.20
CA ASP A 128 10.02 -5.04 14.31
C ASP A 128 10.75 -5.57 15.57
N ARG A 129 12.02 -5.15 15.75
CA ARG A 129 12.86 -5.61 16.87
C ARG A 129 12.32 -5.19 18.24
N ASP A 130 11.50 -4.15 18.28
CA ASP A 130 10.88 -3.63 19.50
C ASP A 130 9.50 -4.29 19.74
N GLY A 131 9.09 -5.23 18.87
CA GLY A 131 7.81 -5.93 18.96
C GLY A 131 6.61 -5.15 18.42
N ASN A 132 6.81 -4.04 17.69
CA ASN A 132 5.72 -3.31 17.06
C ASN A 132 5.23 -4.03 15.81
N ASP A 133 3.92 -3.98 15.55
CA ASP A 133 3.34 -4.52 14.33
C ASP A 133 3.62 -3.58 13.17
N VAL A 134 4.35 -4.08 12.18
CA VAL A 134 4.60 -3.38 10.91
C VAL A 134 3.43 -3.67 9.97
N ILE A 135 2.64 -2.65 9.71
CA ILE A 135 1.44 -2.72 8.90
C ILE A 135 1.78 -2.42 7.44
N ALA A 136 1.51 -3.39 6.57
CA ALA A 136 1.55 -3.21 5.13
C ALA A 136 0.16 -2.98 4.56
N PHE A 137 0.14 -2.43 3.34
CA PHE A 137 -1.08 -2.32 2.55
C PHE A 137 -1.05 -3.35 1.42
N TYR A 138 -2.24 -3.81 1.06
CA TYR A 138 -2.49 -4.80 0.02
C TYR A 138 -3.69 -4.35 -0.79
N PHE A 139 -3.86 -4.93 -1.97
CA PHE A 139 -5.09 -4.80 -2.73
C PHE A 139 -5.74 -6.17 -2.89
N ARG A 140 -7.06 -6.22 -2.85
CA ARG A 140 -7.85 -7.44 -3.08
C ARG A 140 -8.95 -7.17 -4.10
N PRO A 141 -9.48 -8.19 -4.80
CA PRO A 141 -10.63 -8.00 -5.68
C PRO A 141 -11.78 -7.31 -4.93
N SER A 142 -12.33 -6.24 -5.52
CA SER A 142 -13.49 -5.55 -4.95
C SER A 142 -14.68 -6.50 -4.93
N ARG A 143 -15.38 -6.57 -3.80
CA ARG A 143 -16.70 -7.22 -3.76
C ARG A 143 -17.66 -6.30 -4.53
N GLY A 144 -18.19 -6.82 -5.64
CA GLY A 144 -19.25 -6.17 -6.42
C GLY A 144 -20.54 -6.04 -5.63
#